data_AF-A0A938FSV0-F1
#
_entry.id   AF-A0A938FSV0-F1
#
_cell.length_a   1.000
_cell.length_b   1.000
_cell.length_c   1.000
_cell.angle_alpha   90.00
_cell.angle_beta   90.00
_cell.angle_gamma   90.00
#
_symmetry.space_group_name_H-M   'P 1'
#
loop_
_entity.id
_entity.type
_entity.pdbx_description
1 polymer ?
#
loop_
_entity_poly.entity_id
_entity_poly.type
_entity_poly.pdbx_seq_one_letter_code
_entity_poly.pdbx_strand_id
1 'polypeptide(L)'
;MCLHNSNRFRIPNSSYPYGYPIEYFAGRKLGPYDRLGSRRNVSGSPARYYPYGEEQTATPNQTDKFATYTRDASGQDYADQRYYLNTYARFFTPDPYDGSAAAATPQSWNRYAYVTNDPVNKNDPSGLDACTWDRSSNTLNCKDWDRVTGGENLGRYNQVAYTNVPVSGGVAAKFLG
;
A
#
# COMPACT_ATOMS: atom_id res chain seq x y z
N MET A 1 -29.63 -31.05 22.61
CA MET A 1 -29.60 -29.57 22.64
C MET A 1 -28.29 -29.13 23.29
N CYS A 2 -27.32 -28.66 22.50
CA CYS A 2 -26.11 -28.03 23.04
C CYS A 2 -26.03 -26.62 22.46
N LEU A 3 -26.28 -25.65 23.34
CA LEU A 3 -26.14 -24.22 23.10
C LEU A 3 -24.66 -23.94 22.82
N HIS A 4 -24.34 -23.56 21.58
CA HIS A 4 -23.00 -23.12 21.24
C HIS A 4 -22.83 -21.68 21.75
N ASN A 5 -22.01 -21.55 22.78
CA ASN A 5 -21.57 -20.28 23.32
C ASN A 5 -20.61 -19.63 22.30
N SER A 6 -21.13 -18.73 21.49
CA SER A 6 -20.33 -17.95 20.54
C SER A 6 -19.51 -16.92 21.31
N ASN A 7 -18.27 -17.26 21.64
CA ASN A 7 -17.23 -16.28 22.00
C ASN A 7 -17.05 -15.33 20.80
N ARG A 8 -17.83 -14.25 20.79
CA ARG A 8 -17.64 -13.14 19.86
C ARG A 8 -16.35 -12.45 20.25
N PHE A 9 -15.26 -12.72 19.52
CA PHE A 9 -14.08 -11.86 19.55
C PHE A 9 -14.49 -10.49 19.01
N ARG A 10 -14.84 -9.61 19.95
CA ARG A 10 -15.23 -8.24 19.67
C ARG A 10 -13.95 -7.43 19.59
N ILE A 11 -13.47 -7.14 18.38
CA ILE A 11 -12.45 -6.09 18.22
C ILE A 11 -13.12 -4.79 18.62
N PRO A 12 -12.68 -4.11 19.70
CA PRO A 12 -13.29 -2.88 20.13
C PRO A 12 -13.18 -1.85 19.02
N ASN A 13 -14.26 -1.09 18.81
CA ASN A 13 -14.24 0.13 18.03
C ASN A 13 -13.28 1.09 18.71
N SER A 14 -12.01 1.08 18.32
CA SER A 14 -11.03 1.95 18.91
C SER A 14 -11.04 3.26 18.12
N SER A 15 -11.58 4.28 18.75
CA SER A 15 -11.04 5.62 18.64
C SER A 15 -9.55 5.56 19.03
N TYR A 16 -8.68 5.29 18.05
CA TYR A 16 -7.28 4.92 18.28
C TYR A 16 -6.46 6.15 18.75
N PRO A 17 -6.08 6.22 20.04
CA PRO A 17 -5.22 7.29 20.54
C PRO A 17 -3.75 6.91 20.30
N TYR A 18 -3.03 7.82 19.63
CA TYR A 18 -1.59 8.06 19.66
C TYR A 18 -0.62 6.86 19.71
N GLY A 19 0.11 6.67 18.60
CA GLY A 19 1.43 6.04 18.57
C GLY A 19 1.42 4.51 18.58
N TYR A 20 1.41 3.88 17.40
CA TYR A 20 1.66 2.45 17.27
C TYR A 20 2.97 2.18 16.52
N PRO A 21 3.77 1.19 16.96
CA PRO A 21 4.86 0.62 16.18
C PRO A 21 4.32 -0.04 14.90
N ILE A 22 5.20 -0.26 13.93
CA ILE A 22 4.85 -1.02 12.72
C ILE A 22 4.62 -2.47 13.16
N GLU A 23 3.36 -2.87 13.32
CA GLU A 23 3.01 -4.25 13.65
C GLU A 23 2.94 -5.08 12.37
N TYR A 24 3.20 -6.38 12.46
CA TYR A 24 2.99 -7.29 11.33
C TYR A 24 2.13 -8.45 11.79
N PHE A 25 1.10 -8.80 11.04
CA PHE A 25 0.29 -9.99 11.28
C PHE A 25 0.24 -10.86 10.03
N ALA A 26 0.61 -12.13 10.15
CA ALA A 26 0.67 -13.08 9.03
C ALA A 26 1.48 -12.53 7.82
N GLY A 27 2.62 -11.89 8.08
CA GLY A 27 3.49 -11.28 7.05
C GLY A 27 2.98 -9.96 6.48
N ARG A 28 1.92 -9.37 7.04
CA ARG A 28 1.31 -8.13 6.55
C ARG A 28 1.50 -7.00 7.52
N LYS A 29 1.96 -5.86 7.02
CA LYS A 29 2.14 -4.64 7.79
C LYS A 29 0.80 -4.11 8.28
N LEU A 30 0.68 -4.00 9.59
CA LEU A 30 -0.43 -3.38 10.27
C LEU A 30 -0.08 -1.92 10.62
N GLY A 31 -0.95 -1.00 10.24
CA GLY A 31 -0.80 0.42 10.56
C GLY A 31 -1.91 1.25 9.94
N PRO A 32 -2.06 2.52 10.32
CA PRO A 32 -3.17 3.36 9.89
C PRO A 32 -2.95 3.82 8.45
N TYR A 33 -2.98 2.93 7.45
CA TYR A 33 -2.82 3.28 6.04
C TYR A 33 -4.18 3.43 5.37
N ASP A 34 -4.27 4.30 4.37
CA ASP A 34 -5.42 4.35 3.46
C ASP A 34 -5.38 3.20 2.44
N ARG A 35 -6.36 3.19 1.52
CA ARG A 35 -6.50 2.15 0.50
C ARG A 35 -5.39 2.14 -0.56
N LEU A 36 -4.61 3.22 -0.66
CA LEU A 36 -3.62 3.42 -1.71
C LEU A 36 -2.19 3.40 -1.20
N GLY A 37 -1.95 3.48 0.10
CA GLY A 37 -0.58 3.40 0.56
C GLY A 37 -0.30 4.24 1.77
N SER A 38 -1.12 5.25 1.97
CA SER A 38 -0.66 6.46 2.63
C SER A 38 -0.96 6.41 4.11
N ARG A 39 0.07 6.67 4.91
CA ARG A 39 -0.01 6.60 6.36
C ARG A 39 -0.81 7.76 6.94
N ARG A 40 -1.92 7.47 7.59
CA ARG A 40 -2.86 8.45 8.17
C ARG A 40 -2.43 8.98 9.54
N ASN A 41 -1.42 8.38 10.17
CA ASN A 41 -0.84 8.85 11.43
C ASN A 41 0.66 8.58 11.48
N VAL A 42 1.45 9.62 11.70
CA VAL A 42 2.91 9.56 11.83
C VAL A 42 3.29 10.09 13.22
N SER A 43 3.88 9.22 14.04
CA SER A 43 4.35 9.56 15.40
C SER A 43 3.29 10.22 16.28
N GLY A 44 2.03 9.82 16.15
CA GLY A 44 0.91 10.38 16.91
C GLY A 44 0.20 11.54 16.22
N SER A 45 0.82 12.17 15.21
CA SER A 45 0.21 13.27 14.46
C SER A 45 -0.64 12.73 13.29
N PRO A 46 -1.86 13.25 13.08
CA PRO A 46 -2.62 12.98 11.86
C PRO A 46 -1.81 13.38 10.63
N ALA A 47 -1.69 12.48 9.66
CA ALA A 47 -1.01 12.73 8.40
C ALA A 47 -2.02 12.69 7.25
N ARG A 48 -1.93 13.71 6.38
CA ARG A 48 -2.78 13.87 5.19
C ARG A 48 -1.89 14.25 4.03
N TYR A 49 -2.21 13.70 2.87
CA TYR A 49 -1.42 13.92 1.66
C TYR A 49 -2.28 14.54 0.56
N TYR A 50 -1.66 15.36 -0.26
CA TYR A 50 -2.15 15.66 -1.60
C TYR A 50 -2.01 14.40 -2.49
N PRO A 51 -2.68 14.36 -3.65
CA PRO A 51 -2.69 13.16 -4.49
C PRO A 51 -1.30 12.59 -4.78
N TYR A 52 -0.29 13.46 -4.95
CA TYR A 52 1.08 13.07 -5.27
C TYR A 52 2.00 12.88 -4.05
N GLY A 53 1.45 12.76 -2.84
CA GLY A 53 2.22 12.37 -1.66
C GLY A 53 2.92 13.50 -0.90
N GLU A 54 2.71 14.74 -1.31
CA GLU A 54 3.04 15.92 -0.51
C GLU A 54 2.18 15.95 0.76
N GLU A 55 2.79 16.23 1.90
CA GLU A 55 2.07 16.32 3.16
C GLU A 55 1.38 17.68 3.30
N GLN A 56 0.10 17.68 3.70
CA GLN A 56 -0.60 18.93 4.06
C GLN A 56 -0.01 19.57 5.31
N THR A 57 0.54 18.74 6.20
CA THR A 57 1.25 19.18 7.40
C THR A 57 2.44 18.27 7.58
N ALA A 58 3.64 18.85 7.62
CA ALA A 58 4.87 18.10 7.75
C ALA A 58 4.88 17.28 9.05
N THR A 59 5.21 16.00 8.94
CA THR A 59 5.45 15.11 10.07
C THR A 59 6.90 14.61 10.06
N PRO A 60 7.44 14.02 11.14
CA PRO A 60 8.81 13.51 11.15
C PRO A 60 9.12 12.58 9.98
N ASN A 61 10.33 12.70 9.42
CA ASN A 61 10.85 11.82 8.37
C ASN A 61 11.44 10.53 8.96
N GLN A 62 12.15 9.77 8.14
CA GLN A 62 12.74 8.46 8.46
C GLN A 62 11.68 7.42 8.81
N THR A 63 10.56 7.46 8.10
CA THR A 63 9.42 6.59 8.34
C THR A 63 8.54 6.50 7.11
N ASP A 64 7.67 5.50 7.09
CA ASP A 64 6.76 5.30 5.96
C ASP A 64 5.67 6.36 5.94
N LYS A 65 5.38 6.84 4.73
CA LYS A 65 4.45 7.95 4.49
C LYS A 65 3.49 7.63 3.35
N PHE A 66 3.69 8.23 2.19
CA PHE A 66 2.85 8.06 1.01
C PHE A 66 3.17 6.75 0.29
N ALA A 67 2.17 6.11 -0.33
CA ALA A 67 2.39 4.93 -1.19
C ALA A 67 3.15 3.75 -0.53
N THR A 68 3.16 3.65 0.80
CA THR A 68 4.04 2.76 1.61
C THR A 68 5.54 3.02 1.52
N TYR A 69 5.95 4.12 0.89
CA TYR A 69 7.35 4.50 0.76
C TYR A 69 7.91 5.07 2.05
N THR A 70 9.17 4.74 2.33
CA THR A 70 9.93 5.31 3.45
C THR A 70 10.50 6.66 3.04
N ARG A 71 10.07 7.73 3.70
CA ARG A 71 10.67 9.05 3.51
C ARG A 71 11.96 9.17 4.28
N ASP A 72 13.07 9.42 3.62
CA ASP A 72 14.38 9.56 4.25
C ASP A 72 14.58 10.94 4.89
N ALA A 73 15.75 11.14 5.50
CA ALA A 73 16.09 12.41 6.16
C ALA A 73 16.12 13.61 5.19
N SER A 74 16.39 13.37 3.90
CA SER A 74 16.42 14.38 2.85
C SER A 74 15.03 14.72 2.28
N GLY A 75 13.98 14.01 2.72
CA GLY A 75 12.60 14.21 2.27
C GLY A 75 12.24 13.46 1.00
N GLN A 76 13.13 12.61 0.50
CA GLN A 76 12.89 11.75 -0.66
C GLN A 76 12.20 10.46 -0.24
N ASP A 77 11.35 9.92 -1.11
CA ASP A 77 10.62 8.69 -0.84
C ASP A 77 11.31 7.51 -1.51
N TYR A 78 11.74 6.54 -0.71
CA TYR A 78 12.28 5.30 -1.24
C TYR A 78 11.16 4.32 -1.58
N ALA A 79 11.02 4.01 -2.86
CA ALA A 79 10.00 3.17 -3.47
C ALA A 79 10.57 1.82 -3.90
N ASP A 80 11.45 1.22 -3.08
CA ASP A 80 12.17 -0.03 -3.32
C ASP A 80 13.14 0.01 -4.52
N GLN A 81 12.62 0.11 -5.74
CA GLN A 81 13.44 0.11 -6.96
C GLN A 81 13.85 1.51 -7.42
N ARG A 82 13.17 2.55 -6.92
CA ARG A 82 13.41 3.96 -7.31
C ARG A 82 13.24 4.92 -6.14
N TYR A 83 13.73 6.15 -6.32
CA TYR A 83 13.40 7.27 -5.45
C TYR A 83 12.33 8.15 -6.09
N TYR A 84 11.27 8.43 -5.33
CA TYR A 84 10.15 9.28 -5.70
C TYR A 84 10.26 10.66 -5.04
N LEU A 85 9.95 11.69 -5.82
CA LEU A 85 9.91 13.08 -5.40
C LEU A 85 8.46 13.54 -5.30
N ASN A 86 7.96 13.65 -4.07
CA ASN A 86 6.62 14.18 -3.83
C ASN A 86 6.43 15.59 -4.40
N THR A 87 7.45 16.45 -4.32
CA THR A 87 7.40 17.87 -4.71
C THR A 87 7.31 18.06 -6.23
N TYR A 88 7.81 17.08 -6.98
CA TYR A 88 7.82 17.09 -8.45
C TYR A 88 6.86 16.07 -9.07
N ALA A 89 6.13 15.33 -8.22
CA ALA A 89 5.18 14.30 -8.60
C ALA A 89 5.75 13.22 -9.54
N ARG A 90 7.04 12.84 -9.37
CA ARG A 90 7.75 11.92 -10.30
C ARG A 90 8.92 11.19 -9.65
N PHE A 91 9.38 10.13 -10.30
CA PHE A 91 10.62 9.45 -9.93
C PHE A 91 11.86 10.23 -10.38
N PHE A 92 12.98 10.05 -9.67
CA PHE A 92 14.29 10.62 -10.02
C PHE A 92 14.90 9.98 -11.27
N THR A 93 14.65 8.69 -11.44
CA THR A 93 15.23 7.87 -12.52
C THR A 93 14.11 7.36 -13.42
N PRO A 94 14.42 7.13 -14.70
CA PRO A 94 13.48 6.42 -15.56
C PRO A 94 13.25 5.02 -14.98
N ASP A 95 12.03 4.52 -15.15
CA ASP A 95 11.68 3.13 -14.83
C ASP A 95 12.67 2.18 -15.49
N PRO A 96 13.34 1.27 -14.76
CA PRO A 96 14.19 0.26 -15.38
C PRO A 96 13.40 -0.89 -16.00
N TYR A 97 12.12 -1.07 -15.66
CA TYR A 97 11.33 -2.18 -16.14
C TYR A 97 10.94 -1.99 -17.61
N ASP A 98 11.35 -2.91 -18.48
CA ASP A 98 11.06 -2.81 -19.92
C ASP A 98 9.56 -2.85 -20.24
N GLY A 99 8.77 -3.53 -19.41
CA GLY A 99 7.32 -3.58 -19.52
C GLY A 99 6.61 -2.27 -19.12
N SER A 100 7.33 -1.29 -18.57
CA SER A 100 6.77 0.00 -18.15
C SER A 100 6.34 0.88 -19.34
N ALA A 101 6.79 0.57 -20.55
CA ALA A 101 6.47 1.30 -21.78
C ALA A 101 5.71 0.40 -22.76
N ALA A 102 4.52 0.84 -23.16
CA ALA A 102 3.65 0.11 -24.06
C ALA A 102 3.13 1.03 -25.17
N ALA A 103 3.29 0.60 -26.43
CA ALA A 103 2.81 1.35 -27.60
C ALA A 103 1.29 1.62 -27.55
N ALA A 104 0.52 0.70 -26.95
CA ALA A 104 -0.92 0.84 -26.76
C ALA A 104 -1.32 1.91 -25.71
N THR A 105 -0.36 2.41 -24.93
CA THR A 105 -0.60 3.42 -23.89
C THR A 105 0.42 4.54 -24.04
N PRO A 106 0.15 5.57 -24.87
CA PRO A 106 1.12 6.64 -25.14
C PRO A 106 1.67 7.35 -23.89
N GLN A 107 0.89 7.41 -22.80
CA GLN A 107 1.34 7.99 -21.53
C GLN A 107 2.46 7.19 -20.85
N SER A 108 2.59 5.90 -21.15
CA SER A 108 3.61 5.00 -20.56
C SER A 108 5.04 5.29 -21.05
N TRP A 109 5.19 6.03 -22.15
CA TRP A 109 6.50 6.50 -22.63
C TRP A 109 7.18 7.46 -21.65
N ASN A 110 6.41 8.12 -20.76
CA ASN A 110 6.99 8.86 -19.65
C ASN A 110 7.36 7.91 -18.50
N ARG A 111 8.57 7.34 -18.58
CA ARG A 111 9.10 6.40 -17.56
C ARG A 111 9.43 7.06 -16.21
N TYR A 112 9.21 8.36 -16.05
CA TYR A 112 9.35 9.06 -14.76
C TYR A 112 8.02 9.23 -14.02
N ALA A 113 6.89 9.01 -14.71
CA ALA A 113 5.57 9.27 -14.15
C ALA A 113 5.22 8.31 -13.01
N TYR A 114 4.63 8.83 -11.94
CA TYR A 114 4.01 8.01 -10.92
C TYR A 114 2.62 7.56 -11.39
N VAL A 115 2.39 6.25 -11.43
CA VAL A 115 1.13 5.57 -11.77
C VAL A 115 0.36 6.13 -12.98
N THR A 116 1.08 6.51 -14.03
CA THR A 116 0.48 7.11 -15.24
C THR A 116 -0.36 8.37 -14.94
N ASN A 117 0.06 9.18 -13.97
CA ASN A 117 -0.61 10.41 -13.52
C ASN A 117 -2.02 10.20 -12.94
N ASP A 118 -2.32 9.01 -12.39
CA ASP A 118 -3.59 8.71 -11.72
C ASP A 118 -3.42 8.26 -10.25
N PRO A 119 -2.85 9.12 -9.38
CA PRO A 119 -2.49 8.74 -8.01
C PRO A 119 -3.69 8.66 -7.05
N VAL A 120 -4.90 9.03 -7.50
CA VAL A 120 -6.13 8.90 -6.69
C VAL A 120 -6.72 7.51 -6.82
N ASN A 121 -6.43 6.79 -7.90
CA ASN A 121 -6.99 5.47 -8.17
C ASN A 121 -5.95 4.36 -8.18
N LYS A 122 -4.66 4.71 -8.27
CA LYS A 122 -3.56 3.76 -8.42
C LYS A 122 -2.46 4.02 -7.40
N ASN A 123 -1.71 2.95 -7.12
CA ASN A 123 -0.52 2.95 -6.29
C ASN A 123 0.62 2.20 -7.01
N ASP A 124 1.88 2.49 -6.73
CA ASP A 124 3.02 1.73 -7.25
C ASP A 124 3.89 1.20 -6.08
N PRO A 125 3.50 0.11 -5.41
CA PRO A 125 4.21 -0.38 -4.23
C PRO A 125 5.69 -0.72 -4.45
N SER A 126 6.07 -1.18 -5.64
CA SER A 126 7.44 -1.58 -5.97
C SER A 126 8.26 -0.47 -6.64
N GLY A 127 7.64 0.66 -6.94
CA GLY A 127 8.25 1.69 -7.77
C GLY A 127 8.55 1.17 -9.18
N LEU A 128 7.75 0.29 -9.78
CA LEU A 128 7.93 -0.24 -11.15
C LEU A 128 6.65 -0.34 -11.96
N ASP A 129 5.49 -0.56 -11.32
CA ASP A 129 4.23 -0.72 -12.06
C ASP A 129 3.02 -0.28 -11.23
N ALA A 130 2.05 0.28 -11.92
CA ALA A 130 0.85 0.81 -11.32
C ALA A 130 -0.13 -0.31 -10.98
N CYS A 131 -0.42 -0.45 -9.70
CA CYS A 131 -1.48 -1.27 -9.16
C CYS A 131 -2.79 -0.49 -9.03
N THR A 132 -3.91 -1.14 -9.30
CA THR A 132 -5.25 -0.61 -9.05
C THR A 132 -5.84 -1.25 -7.80
N TRP A 133 -6.66 -0.50 -7.07
CA TRP A 133 -7.40 -1.08 -5.95
C TRP A 133 -8.65 -1.81 -6.44
N ASP A 134 -8.73 -3.11 -6.21
CA ASP A 134 -9.90 -3.94 -6.50
C ASP A 134 -10.85 -3.94 -5.31
N ARG A 135 -12.05 -3.39 -5.53
CA ARG A 135 -13.10 -3.30 -4.50
C ARG A 135 -13.65 -4.65 -4.10
N SER A 136 -13.65 -5.62 -5.03
CA SER A 136 -14.29 -6.92 -4.84
C SER A 136 -13.46 -7.83 -3.92
N SER A 137 -12.15 -7.78 -4.07
CA SER A 137 -11.19 -8.53 -3.25
C SER A 137 -10.59 -7.72 -2.09
N ASN A 138 -10.85 -6.40 -2.04
CA ASN A 138 -10.24 -5.45 -1.11
C ASN A 138 -8.70 -5.50 -1.14
N THR A 139 -8.12 -5.62 -2.34
CA THR A 139 -6.67 -5.82 -2.54
C THR A 139 -6.12 -4.94 -3.66
N LEU A 140 -4.82 -4.68 -3.65
CA LEU A 140 -4.13 -4.04 -4.78
C LEU A 140 -3.85 -5.09 -5.85
N ASN A 141 -4.31 -4.83 -7.07
CA ASN A 141 -4.09 -5.64 -8.25
C ASN A 141 -2.98 -4.99 -9.10
N CYS A 142 -1.86 -5.69 -9.21
CA CYS A 142 -0.64 -5.25 -9.89
C CYS A 142 -0.34 -6.19 -11.05
N LYS A 143 -0.05 -5.69 -12.27
CA LYS A 143 0.06 -6.55 -13.46
C LYS A 143 1.27 -7.49 -13.42
N ASP A 144 2.33 -7.12 -12.71
CA ASP A 144 3.54 -7.94 -12.63
C ASP A 144 3.53 -8.99 -11.52
N TRP A 145 2.63 -8.88 -10.55
CA TRP A 145 2.54 -9.85 -9.46
C TRP A 145 2.00 -11.20 -9.91
N ASP A 146 1.22 -11.24 -11.00
CA ASP A 146 0.60 -12.45 -11.53
C ASP A 146 1.63 -13.41 -12.19
N ARG A 147 2.76 -12.89 -12.70
CA ARG A 147 3.81 -13.71 -13.35
C ARG A 147 4.84 -14.28 -12.40
N VAL A 148 5.07 -13.65 -11.24
CA VAL A 148 6.07 -14.10 -10.25
C VAL A 148 5.53 -15.23 -9.38
N THR A 149 4.21 -15.30 -9.18
CA THR A 149 3.58 -16.27 -8.27
C THR A 149 2.74 -17.34 -8.98
N GLY A 150 2.79 -17.40 -10.31
CA GLY A 150 2.08 -18.43 -11.09
C GLY A 150 0.54 -18.37 -10.94
N GLY A 151 -0.03 -17.18 -10.79
CA GLY A 151 -1.47 -17.02 -10.51
C GLY A 151 -1.91 -17.43 -9.11
N GLU A 152 -1.00 -17.93 -8.27
CA GLU A 152 -1.25 -18.07 -6.86
C GLU A 152 -1.09 -16.68 -6.24
N ASN A 153 -2.04 -16.23 -5.43
CA ASN A 153 -1.95 -14.94 -4.73
C ASN A 153 -0.87 -14.96 -3.62
N LEU A 154 0.35 -15.36 -3.92
CA LEU A 154 1.46 -15.62 -2.98
C LEU A 154 2.47 -14.48 -2.89
N GLY A 155 2.06 -13.33 -3.38
CA GLY A 155 2.80 -12.13 -3.23
C GLY A 155 1.76 -11.03 -3.16
N ARG A 156 1.47 -10.55 -1.95
CA ARG A 156 0.60 -9.41 -1.83
C ARG A 156 1.43 -8.36 -1.13
N TYR A 157 1.75 -7.27 -1.82
CA TYR A 157 1.57 -5.96 -1.19
C TYR A 157 0.06 -5.80 -0.91
N ASN A 158 -0.49 -6.65 -0.03
CA ASN A 158 -1.84 -6.57 0.47
C ASN A 158 -1.81 -5.47 1.50
N GLN A 159 -1.83 -4.25 1.02
CA GLN A 159 -2.41 -3.22 1.81
C GLN A 159 -3.90 -3.52 1.87
N VAL A 160 -4.28 -4.26 2.91
CA VAL A 160 -5.68 -4.28 3.32
C VAL A 160 -5.99 -2.83 3.64
N ALA A 161 -6.79 -2.20 2.77
CA ALA A 161 -7.44 -0.96 3.13
C ALA A 161 -8.21 -1.28 4.42
N TYR A 162 -7.86 -0.60 5.50
CA TYR A 162 -8.59 -0.63 6.75
C TYR A 162 -9.95 0.02 6.55
N THR A 163 -10.83 -0.70 5.89
CA THR A 163 -12.27 -0.48 5.95
C THR A 163 -12.86 -1.81 6.36
N ASN A 164 -13.73 -1.75 7.36
CA ASN A 164 -14.34 -2.87 8.06
C ASN A 164 -15.10 -3.84 7.13
N VAL A 165 -14.40 -4.69 6.35
CA VAL A 165 -15.04 -5.72 5.52
C VAL A 165 -14.81 -7.09 6.16
N PRO A 166 -15.88 -7.75 6.67
CA PRO A 166 -15.78 -9.09 7.21
C PRO A 166 -15.59 -10.08 6.05
N VAL A 167 -14.41 -10.72 5.95
CA VAL A 167 -14.26 -11.91 5.10
C VAL A 167 -14.78 -13.12 5.87
N SER A 168 -16.08 -13.37 5.74
CA SER A 168 -16.69 -14.64 6.10
C SER A 168 -16.23 -15.73 5.12
N GLY A 169 -15.08 -16.33 5.40
CA GLY A 169 -14.54 -17.40 4.57
C GLY A 169 -13.22 -17.89 5.13
N GLY A 170 -13.29 -18.80 6.12
CA GLY A 170 -12.11 -19.40 6.72
C GLY A 170 -11.35 -20.23 5.69
N VAL A 171 -10.06 -19.95 5.52
CA VAL A 171 -9.11 -20.87 4.91
C VAL A 171 -8.15 -21.30 6.01
N ALA A 172 -8.29 -22.56 6.42
CA ALA A 172 -7.45 -23.18 7.44
C ALA A 172 -6.00 -23.25 6.91
N ALA A 173 -5.06 -22.63 7.63
CA ALA A 173 -3.64 -22.83 7.39
C ALA A 173 -3.27 -24.25 7.84
N LYS A 174 -3.05 -25.14 6.86
CA LYS A 174 -2.50 -26.47 7.09
C LYS A 174 -0.98 -26.31 7.26
N PHE A 175 -0.50 -26.37 8.50
CA PHE A 175 0.93 -26.50 8.77
C PHE A 175 1.35 -27.92 8.38
N LEU A 176 2.16 -28.06 7.33
CA LEU A 176 2.93 -29.28 7.12
C LEU A 176 4.25 -29.11 7.88
N GLY A 177 4.49 -30.03 8.81
CA GLY A 177 5.77 -30.19 9.51
C GLY A 177 6.79 -30.94 8.67
#